data_AF-A0A7J4PU41-F1
#
_entry.id   AF-A0A7J4PU41-F1
#
_cell.length_a   1.000
_cell.length_b   1.000
_cell.length_c   1.000
_cell.angle_alpha   90.00
_cell.angle_beta   90.00
_cell.angle_gamma   90.00
#
_symmetry.space_group_name_H-M   'P 1'
#
loop_
_entity.id
_entity.type
_entity.pdbx_description
1 polymer ?
#
loop_
_entity_poly.entity_id
_entity_poly.type
_entity_poly.pdbx_seq_one_letter_code
_entity_poly.pdbx_strand_id
1 'polypeptide(L)'
;NMIAWMCAKSDQPDYGDLIVFKFPKDQLIFGPMQIEARIDQDTDISEQLTLWSQKGSSVIRGNLLVVPIEKSLLYVEPLYLRAENSELPELKRVIVAYDGKVAMEETLEEALAMIFEFAPEAAPRTAALGEREDLSTAELIGQAGTLYRSAQEQLRAGNWSGYGEETDRLDEVIRDLEERTRA
;
A
#
# COMPACT_ATOMS: atom_id res chain seq x y z
N ASN A 1 -12.77 17.03 -18.97
CA ASN A 1 -11.47 17.60 -18.56
C ASN A 1 -11.67 18.33 -17.23
N MET A 2 -10.82 18.08 -16.24
CA MET A 2 -10.84 18.78 -14.94
C MET A 2 -10.06 20.09 -15.06
N ILE A 3 -10.65 21.21 -14.62
CA ILE A 3 -10.04 22.55 -14.74
C ILE A 3 -9.52 23.12 -13.41
N ALA A 4 -10.03 22.58 -12.30
CA ALA A 4 -9.57 22.89 -10.95
C ALA A 4 -9.90 21.73 -10.01
N TRP A 5 -9.15 21.63 -8.92
CA TRP A 5 -9.38 20.75 -7.79
C TRP A 5 -9.50 21.61 -6.53
N MET A 6 -10.44 21.27 -5.65
CA MET A 6 -10.65 22.01 -4.41
C MET A 6 -10.74 21.03 -3.25
N CYS A 7 -10.07 21.35 -2.15
CA CYS A 7 -10.20 20.62 -0.90
C CYS A 7 -10.42 21.59 0.28
N ALA A 8 -10.94 21.04 1.37
CA ALA A 8 -11.06 21.72 2.65
C ALA A 8 -10.18 21.01 3.66
N LYS A 9 -9.33 21.76 4.37
CA LYS A 9 -8.55 21.20 5.47
C LYS A 9 -9.47 20.80 6.62
N SER A 10 -9.18 19.65 7.22
CA SER A 10 -9.98 19.06 8.30
C SER A 10 -9.18 18.91 9.60
N ASP A 11 -7.95 19.40 9.63
CA ASP A 11 -7.01 19.37 10.74
C ASP A 11 -6.81 20.77 11.33
N GLN A 12 -6.53 20.84 12.63
CA GLN A 12 -6.15 22.09 13.29
C GLN A 12 -4.67 22.40 13.03
N PRO A 13 -4.27 23.68 12.89
CA PRO A 13 -5.05 24.90 13.17
C PRO A 13 -5.94 25.39 12.00
N ASP A 14 -5.74 24.87 10.80
CA ASP A 14 -6.31 25.43 9.56
C ASP A 14 -7.69 24.82 9.19
N TYR A 15 -8.44 24.33 10.18
CA TYR A 15 -9.70 23.63 9.96
C TYR A 15 -10.70 24.52 9.22
N GLY A 16 -11.21 24.03 8.08
CA GLY A 16 -12.17 24.74 7.24
C GLY A 16 -11.53 25.62 6.15
N ASP A 17 -10.21 25.74 6.10
CA ASP A 17 -9.53 26.45 5.02
C ASP A 17 -9.72 25.73 3.69
N LEU A 18 -10.11 26.49 2.67
CA LEU A 18 -10.32 25.99 1.32
C LEU A 18 -9.06 26.22 0.47
N ILE A 19 -8.55 25.16 -0.12
CA ILE A 19 -7.47 25.21 -1.11
C ILE A 19 -8.07 24.94 -2.48
N VAL A 20 -7.81 25.82 -3.43
CA VAL A 20 -8.18 25.62 -4.84
C VAL A 20 -6.92 25.54 -5.68
N PHE A 21 -6.67 24.39 -6.26
CA PHE A 21 -5.62 24.18 -7.24
C PHE A 21 -6.20 24.34 -8.65
N LYS A 22 -5.73 25.33 -9.39
CA LYS A 22 -6.15 25.57 -10.78
C LYS A 22 -5.15 24.95 -11.73
N PHE A 23 -5.65 24.16 -12.68
CA PHE A 23 -4.78 23.47 -13.61
C PHE A 23 -4.44 24.33 -14.84
N PRO A 24 -3.25 24.13 -15.43
CA PRO A 24 -2.88 24.73 -16.71
C PRO A 24 -3.88 24.33 -17.82
N LYS A 25 -4.24 25.29 -18.68
CA LYS A 25 -5.23 25.07 -19.76
C LYS A 25 -4.68 24.26 -20.93
N ASP A 26 -3.36 24.17 -21.03
CA ASP A 26 -2.60 23.47 -22.06
C ASP A 26 -2.43 21.97 -21.77
N GLN A 27 -2.80 21.50 -20.57
CA GLN A 27 -2.74 20.09 -20.22
C GLN A 27 -4.14 19.44 -20.18
N LEU A 28 -4.21 18.21 -20.67
CA LEU A 28 -5.42 17.39 -20.60
C LEU A 28 -5.44 16.64 -19.28
N ILE A 29 -6.32 17.03 -18.36
CA ILE A 29 -6.43 16.42 -17.05
C ILE A 29 -7.75 15.65 -16.95
N PHE A 30 -7.63 14.35 -16.69
CA PHE A 30 -8.81 13.52 -16.55
C PHE A 30 -9.56 13.87 -15.25
N GLY A 31 -10.88 13.99 -15.36
CA GLY A 31 -11.77 14.16 -14.21
C GLY A 31 -12.17 12.80 -13.64
N PRO A 32 -12.75 12.73 -12.44
CA PRO A 32 -13.12 11.47 -11.78
C PRO A 32 -13.94 10.57 -12.70
N MET A 33 -15.02 11.10 -13.29
CA MET A 33 -15.86 10.34 -14.22
C MET A 33 -15.12 9.78 -15.45
N GLN A 34 -14.04 10.44 -15.90
CA GLN A 34 -13.25 9.94 -17.04
C GLN A 34 -12.27 8.84 -16.59
N ILE A 35 -11.79 8.89 -15.35
CA ILE A 35 -10.97 7.83 -14.76
C ILE A 35 -11.83 6.61 -14.43
N GLU A 36 -13.00 6.82 -13.83
CA GLU A 36 -14.03 5.79 -13.62
C GLU A 36 -14.31 5.00 -14.91
N ALA A 37 -14.59 5.70 -16.01
CA ALA A 37 -14.83 5.07 -17.30
C ALA A 37 -13.62 4.29 -17.85
N ARG A 38 -12.39 4.66 -17.47
CA ARG A 38 -11.17 3.91 -17.85
C ARG A 38 -10.98 2.68 -16.98
N ILE A 39 -11.26 2.77 -15.68
CA ILE A 39 -11.27 1.64 -14.76
C ILE A 39 -12.28 0.59 -15.25
N ASP A 40 -13.48 1.02 -15.66
CA ASP A 40 -14.51 0.13 -16.20
C ASP A 40 -14.11 -0.54 -17.53
N GLN A 41 -13.22 0.09 -18.30
CA GLN A 41 -12.70 -0.41 -19.58
C GLN A 41 -11.52 -1.35 -19.40
N ASP A 42 -10.89 -1.37 -18.22
CA ASP A 42 -9.81 -2.30 -17.92
C ASP A 42 -10.36 -3.72 -17.85
N THR A 43 -9.78 -4.63 -18.63
CA THR A 43 -10.34 -5.98 -18.81
C THR A 43 -10.22 -6.79 -17.54
N ASP A 44 -9.07 -6.73 -16.85
CA ASP A 44 -8.82 -7.53 -15.65
C ASP A 44 -9.70 -7.06 -14.49
N ILE A 45 -9.85 -5.73 -14.34
CA ILE A 45 -10.74 -5.15 -13.33
C ILE A 45 -12.21 -5.49 -13.63
N SER A 46 -12.65 -5.32 -14.88
CA SER A 46 -14.03 -5.59 -15.28
C SER A 46 -14.42 -7.06 -15.09
N GLU A 47 -13.53 -7.98 -15.42
CA GLU A 47 -13.72 -9.41 -15.17
C GLU A 47 -13.84 -9.72 -13.66
N GLN A 48 -12.94 -9.20 -12.83
CA GLN A 48 -12.99 -9.41 -11.38
C GLN A 48 -14.25 -8.80 -10.74
N LEU A 49 -14.61 -7.58 -11.11
CA LEU A 49 -15.85 -6.92 -10.66
C LEU A 49 -17.09 -7.74 -11.02
N THR A 50 -17.11 -8.27 -12.24
CA THR A 50 -18.21 -9.11 -12.72
C THR A 50 -18.29 -10.41 -11.92
N LEU A 51 -17.15 -11.03 -11.59
CA LEU A 51 -17.07 -12.25 -10.78
C LEU A 51 -17.54 -12.02 -9.34
N TRP A 52 -17.09 -10.93 -8.69
CA TRP A 52 -17.48 -10.61 -7.31
C TRP A 52 -18.92 -10.13 -7.18
N SER A 53 -19.52 -9.65 -8.27
CA SER A 53 -20.93 -9.28 -8.33
C SER A 53 -21.85 -10.48 -8.57
N GLN A 54 -21.34 -11.72 -8.47
CA GLN A 54 -22.14 -12.94 -8.61
C GLN A 54 -22.59 -13.48 -7.26
N LYS A 55 -23.81 -14.04 -7.26
CA LYS A 55 -24.39 -14.97 -6.26
C LYS A 55 -23.85 -14.82 -4.83
N GLY A 56 -24.54 -14.05 -3.98
CA GLY A 56 -24.21 -14.02 -2.55
C GLY A 56 -23.27 -12.89 -2.13
N SER A 57 -22.70 -12.13 -3.07
CA SER A 57 -21.89 -10.94 -2.78
C SER A 57 -22.22 -9.76 -3.68
N SER A 58 -22.05 -8.56 -3.13
CA SER A 58 -22.18 -7.29 -3.84
C SER A 58 -20.88 -6.51 -3.74
N VAL A 59 -20.42 -5.96 -4.86
CA VAL A 59 -19.30 -5.02 -4.90
C VAL A 59 -19.79 -3.62 -4.57
N ILE A 60 -19.07 -2.93 -3.69
CA ILE A 60 -19.30 -1.53 -3.38
C ILE A 60 -18.05 -0.76 -3.74
N ARG A 61 -18.19 0.12 -4.72
CA ARG A 61 -17.14 1.06 -5.13
C ARG A 61 -17.17 2.28 -4.23
N GLY A 62 -16.02 2.62 -3.65
CA GLY A 62 -15.86 3.79 -2.80
C GLY A 62 -15.77 5.08 -3.60
N ASN A 63 -15.55 6.19 -2.90
CA ASN A 63 -15.31 7.47 -3.58
C ASN A 63 -13.92 7.47 -4.21
N LEU A 64 -13.84 7.80 -5.50
CA LEU A 64 -12.57 8.06 -6.16
C LEU A 64 -11.96 9.37 -5.64
N LEU A 65 -10.82 9.23 -4.97
CA LEU A 65 -10.04 10.31 -4.40
C LEU A 65 -9.03 10.81 -5.42
N VAL A 66 -9.02 12.13 -5.64
CA VAL A 66 -8.03 12.78 -6.50
C VAL A 66 -7.02 13.46 -5.59
N VAL A 67 -5.78 12.98 -5.63
CA VAL A 67 -4.69 13.43 -4.78
C VAL A 67 -3.64 14.13 -5.64
N PRO A 68 -3.50 15.46 -5.56
CA PRO A 68 -2.43 16.17 -6.24
C PRO A 68 -1.08 15.92 -5.55
N ILE A 69 -0.08 15.54 -6.33
CA ILE A 69 1.31 15.36 -5.90
C ILE A 69 2.17 16.20 -6.83
N GLU A 70 2.73 17.29 -6.30
CA GLU A 70 3.50 18.28 -7.05
C GLU A 70 2.79 18.79 -8.32
N LYS A 71 3.14 18.23 -9.49
CA LYS A 71 2.59 18.59 -10.82
C LYS A 71 1.77 17.46 -11.45
N SER A 72 1.48 16.41 -10.68
CA SER A 72 0.77 15.22 -11.15
C SER A 72 -0.45 14.95 -10.27
N LEU A 73 -1.33 14.07 -10.74
CA LEU A 73 -2.52 13.64 -10.03
C LEU A 73 -2.51 12.13 -9.88
N LEU A 74 -2.71 11.68 -8.66
CA LEU A 74 -2.94 10.29 -8.31
C LEU A 74 -4.44 10.10 -8.06
N TYR A 75 -5.01 9.05 -8.62
CA TYR A 75 -6.40 8.69 -8.42
C TYR A 75 -6.45 7.39 -7.63
N VAL A 76 -7.20 7.37 -6.53
CA VAL A 76 -7.29 6.21 -5.64
C VAL A 76 -8.74 5.90 -5.36
N GLU A 77 -9.16 4.67 -5.60
CA GLU A 77 -10.53 4.21 -5.36
C GLU A 77 -10.51 2.91 -4.54
N PRO A 78 -11.09 2.90 -3.33
CA PRO A 78 -11.21 1.67 -2.55
C PRO A 78 -12.42 0.84 -3.02
N LEU A 79 -12.25 -0.47 -3.06
CA LEU A 79 -13.27 -1.43 -3.46
C LEU A 79 -13.58 -2.37 -2.29
N TYR A 80 -14.86 -2.39 -1.92
CA TYR A 80 -15.36 -3.18 -0.82
C TYR A 80 -16.23 -4.33 -1.33
N LEU A 81 -16.17 -5.48 -0.65
CA LEU A 81 -17.12 -6.56 -0.83
C LEU A 81 -18.04 -6.68 0.38
N ARG A 82 -19.31 -6.95 0.10
CA ARG A 82 -20.33 -7.21 1.11
C ARG A 82 -21.05 -8.51 0.74
N ALA A 83 -21.16 -9.43 1.70
CA ALA A 83 -21.94 -10.64 1.54
C ALA A 83 -23.45 -10.37 1.69
N GLU A 84 -24.32 -11.14 1.04
CA GLU A 84 -25.78 -10.99 1.15
C GLU A 84 -26.29 -11.17 2.59
N ASN A 85 -25.62 -12.03 3.38
CA ASN A 85 -26.02 -12.35 4.76
C ASN A 85 -25.23 -11.59 5.83
N SER A 86 -24.31 -10.70 5.45
CA SER A 86 -23.51 -9.89 6.39
C SER A 86 -23.46 -8.45 5.91
N GLU A 87 -23.90 -7.53 6.76
CA GLU A 87 -24.08 -6.13 6.35
C GLU A 87 -22.78 -5.33 6.33
N LEU A 88 -21.68 -5.82 6.93
CA LEU A 88 -20.43 -5.07 7.04
C LEU A 88 -19.59 -5.20 5.75
N PRO A 89 -19.32 -4.10 5.02
CA PRO A 89 -18.43 -4.13 3.87
C PRO A 89 -16.97 -4.27 4.33
N GLU A 90 -16.22 -5.12 3.65
CA GLU A 90 -14.78 -5.29 3.87
C GLU A 90 -14.01 -4.73 2.67
N LEU A 91 -12.94 -3.97 2.93
CA LEU A 91 -12.01 -3.54 1.88
C LEU A 91 -11.35 -4.79 1.30
N LYS A 92 -11.42 -4.95 -0.03
CA LYS A 92 -10.81 -6.08 -0.73
C LYS A 92 -9.74 -5.67 -1.71
N ARG A 93 -9.89 -4.52 -2.36
CA ARG A 93 -8.91 -3.99 -3.29
C ARG A 93 -8.80 -2.48 -3.20
N VAL A 94 -7.67 -1.96 -3.66
CA VAL A 94 -7.43 -0.56 -3.91
C VAL A 94 -7.06 -0.41 -5.39
N ILE A 95 -7.83 0.41 -6.11
CA ILE A 95 -7.55 0.76 -7.49
C ILE A 95 -6.77 2.07 -7.48
N VAL A 96 -5.62 2.07 -8.15
CA VAL A 96 -4.79 3.27 -8.33
C VAL A 96 -4.66 3.55 -9.81
N ALA A 97 -4.88 4.80 -10.20
CA ALA A 97 -4.61 5.25 -11.55
C ALA A 97 -3.66 6.45 -11.55
N TYR A 98 -2.69 6.41 -12.46
CA TYR A 98 -1.69 7.46 -12.67
C TYR A 98 -1.25 7.47 -14.13
N ASP A 99 -1.24 8.65 -14.74
CA ASP A 99 -0.77 8.87 -16.12
C ASP A 99 -1.35 7.87 -17.15
N GLY A 100 -2.62 7.50 -16.98
CA GLY A 100 -3.31 6.56 -17.88
C GLY A 100 -3.03 5.07 -17.63
N LYS A 101 -2.12 4.72 -16.71
CA LYS A 101 -2.01 3.37 -16.15
C LYS A 101 -3.05 3.19 -15.04
N VAL A 102 -3.56 1.97 -14.90
CA VAL A 102 -4.48 1.56 -13.84
C VAL A 102 -3.96 0.25 -13.25
N ALA A 103 -3.98 0.13 -11.92
CA ALA A 103 -3.63 -1.08 -11.20
C ALA A 103 -4.66 -1.33 -10.10
N MET A 104 -4.96 -2.59 -9.82
CA MET A 104 -5.88 -2.99 -8.76
C MET A 104 -5.25 -4.11 -7.94
N GLU A 105 -4.88 -3.80 -6.69
CA GLU A 105 -4.19 -4.72 -5.80
C GLU A 105 -4.87 -4.78 -4.42
N GLU A 106 -4.39 -5.64 -3.52
CA GLU A 106 -4.99 -5.82 -2.19
C GLU A 106 -4.73 -4.59 -1.30
N THR A 107 -3.56 -3.97 -1.46
CA THR A 107 -3.10 -2.82 -0.70
C THR A 107 -2.78 -1.62 -1.59
N LEU A 108 -2.75 -0.43 -0.99
CA LEU A 108 -2.35 0.79 -1.70
C LEU A 108 -0.88 0.71 -2.12
N GLU A 109 -0.05 0.14 -1.26
CA GLU A 109 1.39 -0.03 -1.44
C GLU A 109 1.69 -0.92 -2.67
N GLU A 110 0.99 -2.06 -2.79
CA GLU A 110 1.11 -2.95 -3.95
C GLU A 110 0.62 -2.28 -5.23
N ALA A 111 -0.51 -1.57 -5.18
CA ALA A 111 -1.04 -0.87 -6.36
C ALA A 111 -0.09 0.24 -6.83
N LEU A 112 0.53 0.98 -5.90
CA LEU A 112 1.55 1.98 -6.20
C LEU A 112 2.83 1.33 -6.78
N ALA A 113 3.28 0.23 -6.18
CA ALA A 113 4.42 -0.54 -6.67
C ALA A 113 4.21 -1.02 -8.11
N MET A 114 3.00 -1.48 -8.46
CA MET A 114 2.63 -1.88 -9.82
C MET A 114 2.64 -0.71 -10.80
N ILE A 115 2.16 0.46 -10.40
CA ILE A 115 2.07 1.65 -11.26
C ILE A 115 3.45 2.23 -11.59
N PHE A 116 4.31 2.30 -10.57
CA PHE A 116 5.61 2.95 -10.64
C PHE A 116 6.78 1.95 -10.80
N GLU A 117 6.48 0.66 -10.88
CA GLU A 117 7.43 -0.44 -11.12
C GLU A 117 8.57 -0.49 -10.08
N PHE A 118 8.29 -0.09 -8.83
CA PHE A 118 9.21 -0.28 -7.72
C PHE A 118 8.80 -1.49 -6.89
N ALA A 119 9.76 -2.22 -6.33
CA ALA A 119 9.45 -3.32 -5.42
C ALA A 119 8.73 -2.75 -4.18
N PRO A 120 7.54 -3.26 -3.82
CA PRO A 120 6.93 -2.87 -2.57
C PRO A 120 7.90 -3.29 -1.46
N GLU A 121 8.29 -2.33 -0.62
CA GLU A 121 8.93 -2.64 0.66
C GLU A 121 7.94 -3.57 1.36
N ALA A 122 8.35 -4.83 1.58
CA ALA A 122 7.44 -5.85 2.05
C ALA A 122 6.82 -5.34 3.35
N ALA A 123 5.52 -5.01 3.32
CA ALA A 123 4.76 -4.77 4.53
C ALA A 123 5.09 -5.93 5.49
N PRO A 124 5.31 -5.67 6.79
CA PRO A 124 5.62 -6.75 7.72
C PRO A 124 4.49 -7.75 7.57
N ARG A 125 4.80 -8.89 6.95
CA ARG A 125 3.92 -10.04 7.03
C ARG A 125 3.84 -10.26 8.52
N THR A 126 2.67 -9.98 9.10
CA THR A 126 2.23 -10.61 10.32
C THR A 126 2.22 -12.09 10.01
N ALA A 127 3.41 -12.69 10.06
CA ALA A 127 3.61 -14.10 10.05
C ALA A 127 2.69 -14.60 11.15
N ALA A 128 1.77 -15.47 10.74
CA ALA A 128 0.97 -16.27 11.63
C ALA A 128 1.83 -16.66 12.83
N LEU A 129 1.27 -16.45 14.03
CA LEU A 129 1.80 -16.91 15.32
C LEU A 129 1.96 -18.43 15.26
N GLY A 130 3.02 -18.90 14.61
CA GLY A 130 3.56 -20.23 14.71
C GLY A 130 4.59 -20.18 15.82
N GLU A 131 4.24 -20.77 16.95
CA GLU A 131 5.11 -21.31 17.99
C GLU A 131 6.51 -20.69 18.04
N ARG A 132 6.67 -19.61 18.82
CA ARG A 132 7.98 -19.19 19.31
C ARG A 132 8.55 -20.36 20.10
N GLU A 133 9.45 -21.13 19.49
CA GLU A 133 10.41 -21.91 20.27
C GLU A 133 11.19 -20.92 21.13
N ASP A 134 11.15 -21.08 22.44
CA ASP A 134 11.89 -20.27 23.40
C ASP A 134 13.40 -20.54 23.25
N LEU A 135 14.01 -19.95 22.22
CA LEU A 135 15.45 -19.94 21.99
C LEU A 135 16.13 -19.38 23.23
N SER A 136 17.15 -20.05 23.76
CA SER A 136 17.92 -19.54 24.90
C SER A 136 18.68 -18.25 24.55
N THR A 137 19.05 -17.44 25.55
CA THR A 137 19.86 -16.22 25.35
C THR A 137 21.16 -16.51 24.59
N ALA A 138 21.76 -17.69 24.78
CA ALA A 138 22.96 -18.11 24.05
C ALA A 138 22.69 -18.36 22.55
N GLU A 139 21.52 -18.87 22.20
CA GLU A 139 21.11 -19.10 20.81
C GLU A 139 20.77 -17.79 20.10
N LEU A 140 20.12 -16.85 20.80
CA LEU A 140 19.87 -15.50 20.27
C LEU A 140 21.16 -14.73 19.98
N ILE A 141 22.18 -14.84 20.85
CA ILE A 141 23.52 -14.28 20.58
C ILE A 141 24.16 -14.94 19.35
N GLY A 142 24.00 -16.27 19.20
CA GLY A 142 24.48 -17.01 18.03
C GLY A 142 23.79 -16.59 16.72
N GLN A 143 22.49 -16.33 16.77
CA GLN A 143 21.70 -15.85 15.64
C GLN A 143 22.09 -14.42 15.26
N ALA A 144 22.20 -13.50 16.22
CA ALA A 144 22.67 -12.13 15.98
C ALA A 144 24.05 -12.10 15.30
N GLY A 145 24.99 -12.93 15.77
CA GLY A 145 26.32 -13.04 15.17
C GLY A 145 26.32 -13.64 13.76
N THR A 146 25.29 -14.41 13.40
CA THR A 146 25.14 -14.98 12.05
C THR A 146 24.51 -13.98 11.09
N LEU A 147 23.45 -13.30 11.52
CA LEU A 147 22.80 -12.21 10.78
C LEU A 147 23.79 -11.07 10.49
N TYR A 148 24.61 -10.69 11.47
CA TYR A 148 25.64 -9.66 11.27
C TYR A 148 26.67 -10.06 10.19
N ARG A 149 27.11 -11.33 10.17
CA ARG A 149 28.07 -11.82 9.17
C ARG A 149 27.43 -11.87 7.78
N SER A 150 26.20 -12.36 7.68
CA SER A 150 25.38 -12.37 6.47
C SER A 150 25.23 -10.95 5.90
N ALA A 151 24.86 -9.98 6.74
CA ALA A 151 24.75 -8.57 6.35
C ALA A 151 26.09 -8.03 5.80
N GLN A 152 27.22 -8.31 6.46
CA GLN A 152 28.55 -7.89 5.97
C GLN A 152 28.92 -8.52 4.62
N GLU A 153 28.47 -9.75 4.35
CA GLU A 153 28.66 -10.41 3.06
C GLU A 153 27.80 -9.76 1.96
N GLN A 154 26.53 -9.43 2.26
CA GLN A 154 25.65 -8.71 1.34
C GLN A 154 26.21 -7.31 1.01
N LEU A 155 26.75 -6.61 2.00
CA LEU A 155 27.39 -5.31 1.82
C LEU A 155 28.62 -5.41 0.90
N ARG A 156 29.44 -6.47 1.07
CA ARG A 156 30.59 -6.74 0.19
C ARG A 156 30.19 -7.13 -1.23
N ALA A 157 29.07 -7.82 -1.37
CA ALA A 157 28.49 -8.19 -2.66
C ALA A 157 27.79 -7.01 -3.38
N GLY A 158 27.68 -5.84 -2.72
CA GLY A 158 26.96 -4.68 -3.25
C GLY A 158 25.44 -4.86 -3.27
N ASN A 159 24.91 -5.85 -2.55
CA ASN A 159 23.48 -6.10 -2.42
C ASN A 159 22.90 -5.31 -1.24
N TRP A 160 22.52 -4.05 -1.50
CA TRP A 160 21.99 -3.14 -0.50
C TRP A 160 20.62 -3.54 0.04
N SER A 161 19.78 -4.18 -0.79
CA SER A 161 18.46 -4.68 -0.36
C SER A 161 18.61 -5.86 0.59
N GLY A 162 19.47 -6.83 0.26
CA GLY A 162 19.77 -7.95 1.16
C GLY A 162 20.46 -7.51 2.46
N TYR A 163 21.26 -6.44 2.43
CA TYR A 163 21.81 -5.84 3.65
C TYR A 163 20.73 -5.25 4.55
N GLY A 164 19.74 -4.54 3.98
CA GLY A 164 18.60 -3.98 4.72
C GLY A 164 17.80 -5.06 5.45
N GLU A 165 17.38 -6.09 4.72
CA GLU A 165 16.59 -7.21 5.28
C GLU A 165 17.32 -7.92 6.44
N GLU A 166 18.62 -8.14 6.31
CA GLU A 166 19.42 -8.80 7.35
C GLU A 166 19.69 -7.88 8.56
N THR A 167 19.71 -6.56 8.35
CA THR A 167 19.84 -5.57 9.42
C THR A 167 18.55 -5.45 10.22
N ASP A 168 17.39 -5.45 9.56
CA ASP A 168 16.08 -5.41 10.23
C ASP A 168 15.88 -6.65 11.12
N ARG A 169 16.23 -7.83 10.61
CA ARG A 169 16.21 -9.08 11.39
C ARG A 169 17.17 -9.05 12.58
N LEU A 170 18.33 -8.41 12.43
CA LEU A 170 19.30 -8.27 13.51
C LEU A 170 18.74 -7.39 14.63
N ASP A 171 18.08 -6.29 14.29
CA ASP A 171 17.44 -5.38 15.26
C ASP A 171 16.32 -6.07 16.04
N GLU A 172 15.52 -6.94 15.40
CA GLU A 172 14.52 -7.76 16.08
C GLU A 172 15.16 -8.70 17.13
N VAL A 173 16.24 -9.40 16.77
CA VAL A 173 16.94 -10.32 17.70
C VAL A 173 17.59 -9.56 18.86
N ILE A 174 18.16 -8.38 18.60
CA ILE A 174 18.76 -7.53 19.65
C ILE A 174 17.68 -7.05 20.61
N ARG A 175 16.52 -6.64 20.09
CA ARG A 175 15.39 -6.21 20.92
C ARG A 175 14.90 -7.35 21.83
N ASP A 176 14.77 -8.57 21.30
CA ASP A 176 14.40 -9.75 22.09
C ASP A 176 15.45 -10.07 23.17
N LEU A 177 16.74 -9.87 22.89
CA LEU A 177 17.83 -9.98 23.88
C LEU A 177 17.74 -8.91 24.98
N GLU A 178 17.44 -7.67 24.63
CA GLU A 178 17.31 -6.56 25.58
C GLU A 178 16.12 -6.76 26.52
N GLU A 179 14.98 -7.21 25.98
CA GLU A 179 13.77 -7.50 26.78
C GLU A 179 14.04 -8.64 27.78
N ARG A 180 14.78 -9.67 27.37
CA ARG A 180 15.13 -10.81 28.24
C ARG A 180 16.21 -10.51 29.27
N THR A 181 17.14 -9.60 28.97
CA THR A 181 18.19 -9.20 29.92
C THR A 181 17.66 -8.21 30.97
N ARG A 182 16.52 -7.57 30.71
CA ARG A 182 15.85 -6.64 31.63
C ARG A 182 14.82 -7.32 32.55
N ALA A 183 14.39 -8.55 32.24
CA ALA A 183 13.50 -9.38 33.06
C ALA A 183 14.25 -10.20 34.12
#